data_AF-A0A950V3E2-F1
#
_entry.id   AF-A0A950V3E2-F1
#
_cell.length_a   1.000
_cell.length_b   1.000
_cell.length_c   1.000
_cell.angle_alpha   90.00
_cell.angle_beta   90.00
_cell.angle_gamma   90.00
#
_symmetry.space_group_name_H-M   'P 1'
#
loop_
_entity.id
_entity.type
_entity.pdbx_description
1 polymer ?
#
loop_
_entity_poly.entity_id
_entity_poly.type
_entity_poly.pdbx_seq_one_letter_code
_entity_poly.pdbx_strand_id
1 'polypeptide(L)'
;MKGCIAHDASGDFFLVPQRGAKVPLAASSDVAAHANQQVRVHGSFIDAEHPDADPPDGQADNKKHIVREFRVVKVDVLSATCPVSASRKK
;
A
#
# COMPACT_ATOMS: atom_id res chain seq x y z
N MET A 1 -7.49 -6.88 4.61
CA MET A 1 -7.55 -6.67 3.15
C MET A 1 -6.79 -7.77 2.44
N LYS A 2 -7.16 -8.19 1.23
CA LYS A 2 -6.46 -9.23 0.47
C LYS A 2 -5.95 -8.67 -0.85
N GLY A 3 -4.74 -9.02 -1.24
CA GLY A 3 -4.14 -8.54 -2.48
C GLY A 3 -2.71 -9.01 -2.66
N CYS A 4 -2.08 -8.48 -3.70
CA CYS A 4 -0.66 -8.67 -3.97
C CYS A 4 0.12 -7.51 -3.38
N ILE A 5 1.22 -7.79 -2.68
CA ILE A 5 2.17 -6.74 -2.34
C ILE A 5 3.01 -6.45 -3.58
N ALA A 6 2.95 -5.22 -4.07
CA ALA A 6 3.83 -4.68 -5.09
C ALA A 6 4.64 -3.52 -4.50
N HIS A 7 5.71 -3.16 -5.18
CA HIS A 7 6.49 -1.97 -4.86
C HIS A 7 6.71 -1.14 -6.12
N ASP A 8 6.80 0.18 -5.97
CA ASP A 8 7.14 1.07 -7.08
C ASP A 8 8.67 1.31 -7.14
N ALA A 9 9.14 1.97 -8.18
CA ALA A 9 10.56 2.26 -8.38
C ALA A 9 11.15 3.14 -7.25
N SER A 10 10.29 3.92 -6.58
CA SER A 10 10.63 4.72 -5.40
C SER A 10 10.87 3.90 -4.12
N GLY A 11 10.51 2.62 -4.12
CA GLY A 11 10.60 1.75 -2.93
C GLY A 11 9.34 1.73 -2.06
N ASP A 12 8.30 2.48 -2.43
CA ASP A 12 7.01 2.46 -1.75
C ASP A 12 6.26 1.16 -1.99
N PHE A 13 5.60 0.63 -0.95
CA PHE A 13 4.84 -0.63 -1.03
C PHE A 13 3.35 -0.37 -1.20
N PHE A 14 2.71 -1.16 -2.04
CA PHE A 14 1.28 -1.07 -2.34
C PHE A 14 0.64 -2.44 -2.32
N LEU A 15 -0.54 -2.54 -1.70
CA LEU A 15 -1.41 -3.67 -1.85
C LEU A 15 -2.27 -3.48 -3.10
N VAL A 16 -2.15 -4.40 -4.05
CA VAL A 16 -2.98 -4.47 -5.25
C VAL A 16 -4.08 -5.51 -5.01
N PRO A 17 -5.30 -5.10 -4.59
CA PRO A 17 -6.41 -6.02 -4.48
C PRO A 17 -6.87 -6.49 -5.87
N GLN A 18 -7.48 -7.68 -5.93
CA GLN A 18 -8.02 -8.22 -7.19
C GLN A 18 -9.17 -7.37 -7.76
N ARG A 19 -9.85 -6.60 -6.91
CA ARG A 19 -10.84 -5.60 -7.28
C ARG A 19 -10.64 -4.35 -6.44
N GLY A 20 -10.56 -3.19 -7.09
CA GLY A 20 -10.44 -1.89 -6.44
C GLY A 20 -9.15 -1.16 -6.79
N ALA A 21 -8.91 -0.06 -6.08
CA ALA A 21 -7.69 0.74 -6.22
C ALA A 21 -6.52 0.11 -5.47
N LYS A 22 -5.30 0.42 -5.92
CA LYS A 22 -4.07 0.10 -5.18
C LYS A 22 -4.10 0.86 -3.86
N VAL A 23 -3.70 0.19 -2.78
CA VAL A 23 -3.69 0.75 -1.44
C VAL A 23 -2.24 0.91 -0.98
N PRO A 24 -1.75 2.13 -0.70
CA PRO A 24 -0.42 2.33 -0.16
C PRO A 24 -0.31 1.64 1.22
N LEU A 25 0.74 0.86 1.39
CA LEU A 25 1.07 0.18 2.63
C LEU A 25 2.20 0.92 3.30
N ALA A 26 2.07 1.15 4.61
CA ALA A 26 3.18 1.66 5.39
C ALA A 26 4.36 0.67 5.28
N ALA A 27 5.53 1.17 4.90
CA ALA A 27 6.72 0.35 4.75
C ALA A 27 7.02 -0.39 6.06
N SER A 28 7.09 -1.73 5.98
CA SER A 28 7.43 -2.60 7.09
C SER A 28 8.29 -3.74 6.56
N SER A 29 9.24 -4.21 7.36
CA SER A 29 10.14 -5.31 6.97
C SER A 29 9.37 -6.57 6.58
N ASP A 30 8.24 -6.85 7.25
CA ASP A 30 7.34 -7.94 6.89
C ASP A 30 6.71 -7.77 5.50
N VAL A 31 6.32 -6.55 5.13
CA VAL A 31 5.70 -6.27 3.83
C VAL A 31 6.73 -6.45 2.71
N ALA A 32 7.95 -5.97 2.92
CA ALA A 32 9.05 -6.14 1.97
C ALA A 32 9.43 -7.61 1.74
N ALA A 33 9.43 -8.42 2.80
CA ALA A 33 9.71 -9.86 2.73
C ALA A 33 8.65 -10.64 1.93
N HIS A 34 7.42 -10.13 1.86
CA HIS A 34 6.30 -10.74 1.16
C HIS A 34 5.95 -10.04 -0.17
N ALA A 35 6.87 -9.26 -0.72
CA ALA A 35 6.70 -8.68 -2.06
C ALA A 35 6.45 -9.77 -3.11
N ASN A 36 5.53 -9.50 -4.04
CA ASN A 36 5.06 -10.44 -5.07
C ASN A 36 4.36 -11.70 -4.54
N GLN A 37 3.93 -11.72 -3.27
CA GLN A 37 3.13 -12.79 -2.70
C GLN A 37 1.67 -12.37 -2.55
N GLN A 38 0.76 -13.36 -2.61
CA GLN A 38 -0.64 -13.10 -2.31
C GLN A 38 -0.82 -13.18 -0.82
N VAL A 39 -1.23 -12.07 -0.21
CA VAL A 39 -1.35 -11.97 1.23
C VAL A 39 -2.71 -11.41 1.63
N ARG A 40 -3.08 -11.73 2.86
CA ARG A 40 -4.13 -11.07 3.60
C ARG A 40 -3.48 -10.21 4.67
N VAL A 41 -3.49 -8.89 4.46
CA VAL A 41 -3.01 -7.92 5.44
C VAL A 41 -4.11 -7.58 6.43
N HIS A 42 -3.78 -7.54 7.70
CA HIS A 42 -4.64 -7.09 8.80
C HIS A 42 -4.01 -5.84 9.38
N GLY A 43 -4.84 -4.83 9.66
CA GLY A 43 -4.36 -3.52 10.07
C GLY A 43 -5.44 -2.47 9.91
N SER A 44 -5.01 -1.22 9.91
CA SER A 44 -5.89 -0.06 9.86
C SER A 44 -5.24 1.06 9.06
N PHE A 45 -6.06 1.88 8.41
CA PHE A 45 -5.59 3.09 7.77
C PHE A 45 -5.10 4.06 8.83
N ILE A 46 -3.89 4.57 8.65
CA ILE A 46 -3.32 5.65 9.41
C ILE A 46 -3.22 6.86 8.50
N ASP A 47 -3.43 8.03 9.07
CA ASP A 47 -3.16 9.28 8.38
C ASP A 47 -1.64 9.44 8.39
N ALA A 48 -1.01 9.23 7.23
CA ALA A 48 0.39 9.49 7.07
C ALA A 48 0.56 11.00 6.88
N GLU A 49 0.97 11.67 7.95
CA GLU A 49 1.45 13.04 7.82
C GLU A 49 2.73 12.98 7.00
N HIS A 50 2.65 13.39 5.73
CA HIS A 50 3.84 13.79 5.00
C HIS A 50 4.44 14.97 5.77
N PRO A 51 5.68 14.87 6.31
CA PRO A 51 6.34 16.02 6.93
C PRO A 51 6.82 17.05 5.89
N ASP A 52 6.65 16.78 4.59
CA ASP A 52 7.05 17.68 3.50
C ASP A 52 5.84 18.36 2.85
N ALA A 53 5.27 19.30 3.59
CA ALA A 53 4.57 20.44 3.01
C ALA A 53 4.87 21.63 3.92
N ASP A 54 6.07 22.20 3.75
CA ASP A 54 6.33 23.58 4.14
C ASP A 54 5.22 24.45 3.51
N PRO A 55 4.40 25.16 4.30
CA PRO A 55 3.34 25.97 3.74
C PRO A 55 3.97 27.26 3.17
N PRO A 56 3.91 27.54 1.85
CA PRO A 56 3.99 28.93 1.45
C PRO A 56 2.73 29.61 2.00
N ASP A 57 3.00 30.61 2.82
CA ASP A 57 2.09 31.54 3.46
C ASP A 57 0.74 31.73 2.75
N GLY A 58 -0.34 31.55 3.52
CA GLY A 58 -1.66 32.09 3.21
C GLY A 58 -2.49 31.27 2.22
N GLN A 59 -3.52 30.58 2.73
CA GLN A 59 -4.93 30.79 2.36
C GLN A 59 -5.77 29.57 2.76
N ALA A 60 -6.81 29.84 3.53
CA ALA A 60 -7.78 28.87 4.00
C ALA A 60 -8.63 28.30 2.85
N ASP A 61 -8.59 26.98 2.64
CA ASP A 61 -9.78 26.15 2.37
C ASP A 61 -9.48 24.68 2.73
N ASN A 62 -10.39 24.09 3.51
CA ASN A 62 -10.21 22.83 4.23
C ASN A 62 -10.29 21.60 3.31
N LYS A 63 -9.20 21.23 2.64
CA LYS A 63 -8.99 19.86 2.16
C LYS A 63 -7.55 19.45 2.40
N LYS A 64 -7.22 19.11 3.66
CA LYS A 64 -6.00 18.33 3.93
C LYS A 64 -6.05 17.13 3.00
N HIS A 65 -5.12 17.07 2.06
CA HIS A 65 -4.96 15.93 1.17
C HIS A 65 -4.31 14.82 2.01
N ILE A 66 -5.10 14.22 2.89
CA ILE A 66 -4.60 13.22 3.83
C ILE A 66 -4.33 11.96 3.02
N VAL A 67 -3.07 11.72 2.72
CA VAL A 67 -2.64 10.45 2.13
C VAL A 67 -2.77 9.41 3.24
N ARG A 68 -3.75 8.54 3.09
CA ARG A 68 -4.01 7.48 4.06
C ARG A 68 -3.21 6.25 3.68
N GLU A 69 -2.23 5.90 4.50
CA GLU A 69 -1.47 4.67 4.37
C GLU A 69 -2.11 3.57 5.21
N PHE A 70 -2.03 2.33 4.74
CA PHE A 70 -2.53 1.19 5.51
C PHE A 70 -1.40 0.60 6.34
N ARG A 71 -1.46 0.79 7.67
CA ARG A 71 -0.49 0.19 8.59
C ARG A 71 -0.81 -1.28 8.77
N VAL A 72 0.10 -2.12 8.29
CA VAL A 72 -0.01 -3.58 8.41
C VAL A 72 0.43 -4.00 9.81
N VAL A 73 -0.45 -4.66 10.55
CA VAL A 73 -0.20 -5.24 11.88
C VAL A 73 0.10 -6.74 11.77
N LYS A 74 -0.50 -7.41 10.79
CA LYS A 74 -0.27 -8.83 10.53
C LYS A 74 -0.39 -9.13 9.04
N VAL A 75 0.50 -10.00 8.54
CA VAL A 75 0.45 -10.55 7.19
C VAL A 75 0.15 -12.04 7.27
N ASP A 76 -0.92 -12.48 6.62
CA ASP A 76 -1.22 -13.89 6.40
C ASP A 76 -0.91 -14.23 4.93
N VAL A 77 0.10 -15.05 4.68
CA VAL A 77 0.45 -15.47 3.32
C VAL A 77 -0.58 -16.47 2.83
N LEU A 78 -1.31 -16.11 1.78
CA LEU A 78 -2.31 -16.97 1.14
C LEU A 78 -1.68 -17.79 0.00
N SER A 79 -0.71 -17.20 -0.70
CA SER A 79 0.04 -17.87 -1.76
C SER A 79 1.45 -17.30 -1.84
N ALA A 80 2.44 -18.19 -2.02
CA ALA A 80 3.83 -17.83 -2.23
C ALA A 80 4.06 -17.07 -3.55
N THR A 81 3.08 -17.10 -4.45
CA THR A 81 3.09 -16.34 -5.70
C THR A 81 1.81 -15.55 -5.84
N CYS A 82 1.94 -14.28 -6.18
CA CYS A 82 0.81 -13.49 -6.61
C CYS A 82 0.61 -13.66 -8.11
N PRO A 83 -0.64 -13.89 -8.58
CA PRO A 83 -0.95 -13.69 -9.97
C PRO A 83 -1.00 -12.16 -10.20
N VAL A 84 0.16 -11.50 -10.21
CA VAL A 84 0.35 -10.35 -11.12
C VAL A 84 -0.10 -10.91 -12.44
N SER A 85 -1.23 -10.40 -12.94
CA SER A 85 -1.95 -10.86 -14.13
C SER A 85 -1.27 -12.06 -14.75
N ALA A 86 -1.87 -13.24 -14.62
CA ALA A 86 -1.69 -14.24 -15.66
C ALA A 86 -2.11 -13.55 -16.97
N SER A 87 -1.20 -12.78 -17.57
CA SER A 87 -1.08 -12.53 -18.98
C SER A 87 -0.93 -13.93 -19.53
N ARG A 88 -2.13 -14.46 -19.77
CA ARG A 88 -2.52 -15.57 -20.62
C ARG A 88 -1.36 -16.47 -21.01
N LYS A 89 -1.49 -17.73 -20.62
CA LYS A 89 -1.26 -18.86 -21.54
C LYS A 89 -1.49 -18.41 -22.99
N LYS A 90 -0.43 -18.31 -23.79
CA LYS A 90 -0.11 -19.21 -24.90
C LYS A 90 1.07 -18.68 -25.68
#